data_AF-A0A849DF75-F1
#
_entry.id   AF-A0A849DF75-F1
#
_cell.length_a   1.000
_cell.length_b   1.000
_cell.length_c   1.000
_cell.angle_alpha   90.00
_cell.angle_beta   90.00
_cell.angle_gamma   90.00
#
_symmetry.space_group_name_H-M   'P 1'
#
loop_
_entity.id
_entity.type
_entity.pdbx_description
1 polymer ?
#
loop_
_entity_poly.entity_id
_entity_poly.type
_entity_poly.pdbx_seq_one_letter_code
_entity_poly.pdbx_strand_id
1 'polypeptide(L)'
;MNFKNLIVAFVLLSITTVFSKSYAEENTSIEESRNAVLTQDSSLDMEKMNQLLTQKEAIERDLIENNIWSKIYSNYHTYQELEQQQTTLNTEIIRLKNTKNITKEEQEALQNAQDNMITLLGKLQLLKEYQKDPFKKFLTPPTIGAVPKVESPFAVIGALSYREKLESDMEAYNNRYESLQLIVEKFNGKQLILKKLLKLDP
;
A
#
# COMPACT_ATOMS: atom_id res chain seq x y z
N MET A 1 -19.86 -36.31 -0.06
CA MET A 1 -21.00 -37.00 0.58
C MET A 1 -20.78 -36.93 2.08
N ASN A 2 -21.68 -36.25 2.78
CA ASN A 2 -21.62 -35.94 4.22
C ASN A 2 -21.99 -37.16 5.08
N PHE A 3 -21.34 -37.32 6.23
CA PHE A 3 -21.97 -37.99 7.38
C PHE A 3 -21.88 -37.06 8.59
N LYS A 4 -23.04 -36.45 8.87
CA LYS A 4 -23.34 -35.72 10.10
C LYS A 4 -23.77 -36.73 11.17
N ASN A 5 -23.28 -36.49 12.38
CA ASN A 5 -23.87 -36.78 13.69
C ASN A 5 -24.12 -38.25 14.09
N LEU A 6 -23.43 -38.67 15.17
CA LEU A 6 -24.01 -39.57 16.17
C LEU A 6 -23.78 -38.99 17.56
N ILE A 7 -24.80 -39.13 18.39
CA ILE A 7 -25.14 -38.39 19.60
C ILE A 7 -24.72 -39.21 20.85
N VAL A 8 -24.55 -38.50 21.96
CA VAL A 8 -25.04 -38.81 23.33
C VAL A 8 -23.95 -38.99 24.38
N ALA A 9 -24.09 -38.15 25.40
CA ALA A 9 -23.40 -38.11 26.68
C ALA A 9 -23.56 -39.38 27.50
N PHE A 10 -22.55 -39.74 28.29
CA PHE A 10 -22.73 -40.58 29.47
C PHE A 10 -22.19 -39.88 30.70
N VAL A 11 -23.02 -39.95 31.73
CA VAL A 11 -23.03 -39.20 32.97
C VAL A 11 -22.01 -39.76 33.98
N LEU A 12 -21.49 -38.84 34.79
CA LEU A 12 -20.94 -39.00 36.14
C LEU A 12 -21.01 -40.40 36.76
N LEU A 13 -19.85 -40.90 37.19
CA LEU A 13 -19.76 -41.60 38.47
C LEU A 13 -18.51 -41.15 39.23
N SER A 14 -18.77 -40.72 40.46
CA SER A 14 -17.84 -40.16 41.42
C SER A 14 -17.32 -41.26 42.37
N ILE A 15 -16.18 -40.95 43.00
CA ILE A 15 -15.76 -41.31 44.39
C ILE A 15 -14.73 -42.45 44.58
N THR A 16 -13.51 -41.95 44.89
CA THR A 16 -12.45 -42.40 45.82
C THR A 16 -11.65 -43.68 45.58
N THR A 17 -10.33 -43.50 45.40
CA THR A 17 -9.31 -44.07 46.29
C THR A 17 -8.21 -43.02 46.54
N VAL A 18 -8.09 -42.55 47.78
CA VAL A 18 -7.05 -42.85 48.78
C VAL A 18 -5.73 -42.08 48.54
N PHE A 19 -5.46 -41.21 49.51
CA PHE A 19 -4.20 -40.55 49.84
C PHE A 19 -3.00 -41.48 49.62
N SER A 20 -2.11 -41.12 48.69
CA SER A 20 -0.69 -41.46 48.81
C SER A 20 0.06 -40.14 48.95
N LYS A 21 0.45 -39.83 50.19
CA LYS A 21 1.29 -38.68 50.50
C LYS A 21 2.71 -39.07 50.11
N SER A 22 3.09 -38.79 48.87
CA SER A 22 4.49 -38.74 48.44
C SER A 22 4.89 -37.28 48.31
N TYR A 23 5.96 -36.91 49.00
CA TYR A 23 6.51 -35.57 49.03
C TYR A 23 6.99 -35.16 47.63
N ALA A 24 6.20 -34.33 46.94
CA ALA A 24 6.60 -33.65 45.71
C ALA A 24 5.76 -32.36 45.50
N GLU A 25 5.51 -31.60 46.56
CA GLU A 25 4.91 -30.25 46.45
C GLU A 25 6.04 -29.21 46.47
N GLU A 26 6.65 -28.96 45.31
CA GLU A 26 7.31 -27.67 45.01
C GLU A 26 7.46 -27.45 43.49
N ASN A 27 7.54 -28.53 42.69
CA ASN A 27 7.80 -28.42 41.25
C ASN A 27 6.53 -28.34 40.37
N THR A 28 5.36 -28.79 40.84
CA THR A 28 4.14 -28.82 40.00
C THR A 28 3.43 -27.46 39.92
N SER A 29 3.42 -26.68 41.01
CA SER A 29 2.83 -25.33 41.02
C SER A 29 3.64 -24.32 40.21
N ILE A 30 4.97 -24.49 40.17
CA ILE A 30 5.88 -23.64 39.39
C ILE A 30 5.74 -23.95 37.90
N GLU A 31 5.64 -25.23 37.51
CA GLU A 31 5.41 -25.65 36.11
C GLU A 31 4.02 -25.21 35.60
N GLU A 32 2.96 -25.34 36.39
CA GLU A 32 1.62 -24.85 36.03
C GLU A 32 1.56 -23.32 35.94
N SER A 33 2.21 -22.60 36.86
CA SER A 33 2.29 -21.13 36.81
C SER A 33 3.15 -20.67 35.62
N ARG A 34 4.23 -21.37 35.29
CA ARG A 34 5.10 -21.05 34.15
C ARG A 34 4.43 -21.35 32.82
N ASN A 35 3.70 -22.46 32.71
CA ASN A 35 2.91 -22.82 31.53
C ASN A 35 1.68 -21.91 31.37
N ALA A 36 1.02 -21.50 32.46
CA ALA A 36 -0.04 -20.49 32.45
C ALA A 36 0.50 -19.12 31.99
N VAL A 37 1.68 -18.71 32.47
CA VAL A 37 2.33 -17.47 32.03
C VAL A 37 2.75 -17.54 30.55
N LEU A 38 3.33 -18.65 30.08
CA LEU A 38 3.72 -18.82 28.66
C LEU A 38 2.52 -18.90 27.72
N THR A 39 1.43 -19.57 28.12
CA THR A 39 0.19 -19.65 27.33
C THR A 39 -0.59 -18.34 27.36
N GLN A 40 -0.54 -17.59 28.46
CA GLN A 40 -1.15 -16.28 28.57
C GLN A 40 -0.36 -15.21 27.80
N ASP A 41 0.97 -15.27 27.78
CA ASP A 41 1.83 -14.38 26.98
C ASP A 41 1.64 -14.64 25.47
N SER A 42 1.58 -15.91 25.06
CA SER A 42 1.25 -16.30 23.68
C SER A 42 -0.17 -15.89 23.26
N SER A 43 -1.16 -16.01 24.15
CA SER A 43 -2.54 -15.56 23.91
C SER A 43 -2.64 -14.03 23.79
N LEU A 44 -1.94 -13.31 24.66
CA LEU A 44 -1.86 -11.85 24.68
C LEU A 44 -1.18 -11.32 23.40
N ASP A 45 -0.12 -11.97 22.94
CA ASP A 45 0.57 -11.59 21.71
C ASP A 45 -0.25 -11.91 20.46
N MET A 46 -1.02 -13.00 20.45
CA MET A 46 -1.99 -13.28 19.40
C MET A 46 -3.11 -12.22 19.34
N GLU A 47 -3.61 -11.77 20.49
CA GLU A 47 -4.61 -10.69 20.54
C GLU A 47 -4.03 -9.36 20.02
N LYS A 48 -2.84 -8.95 20.50
CA LYS A 48 -2.15 -7.74 20.00
C LYS A 48 -1.88 -7.83 18.51
N MET A 49 -1.46 -8.98 18.00
CA MET A 49 -1.21 -9.20 16.58
C MET A 49 -2.50 -9.01 15.76
N ASN A 50 -3.61 -9.61 16.19
CA ASN A 50 -4.90 -9.45 15.52
C ASN A 50 -5.40 -7.98 15.53
N GLN A 51 -5.18 -7.27 16.64
CA GLN A 51 -5.50 -5.84 16.73
C GLN A 51 -4.65 -5.01 15.76
N LEU A 52 -3.35 -5.27 15.68
CA LEU A 52 -2.44 -4.59 14.75
C LEU A 52 -2.78 -4.89 13.29
N LEU A 53 -3.16 -6.13 12.96
CA LEU A 53 -3.63 -6.50 11.62
C LEU A 53 -4.91 -5.75 11.25
N THR A 54 -5.86 -5.65 12.17
CA THR A 54 -7.11 -4.90 11.96
C THR A 54 -6.83 -3.40 11.74
N GLN A 55 -5.93 -2.80 12.52
CA GLN A 55 -5.51 -1.40 12.33
C GLN A 55 -4.81 -1.20 10.98
N LYS A 56 -3.96 -2.15 10.58
CA LYS A 56 -3.28 -2.14 9.27
C LYS A 56 -4.30 -2.12 8.14
N GLU A 57 -5.30 -3.01 8.18
CA GLU A 57 -6.35 -3.11 7.17
C GLU A 57 -7.20 -1.84 7.08
N ALA A 58 -7.53 -1.23 8.22
CA ALA A 58 -8.25 0.05 8.24
C ALA A 58 -7.45 1.16 7.53
N ILE A 59 -6.16 1.29 7.85
CA ILE A 59 -5.28 2.26 7.18
C ILE A 59 -5.11 1.93 5.69
N GLU A 60 -5.04 0.64 5.32
CA GLU A 60 -4.92 0.23 3.93
C GLU A 60 -6.17 0.57 3.11
N ARG A 61 -7.37 0.32 3.64
CA ARG A 61 -8.62 0.74 2.99
C ARG A 61 -8.62 2.25 2.75
N ASP A 62 -8.30 3.01 3.78
CA ASP A 62 -8.22 4.47 3.72
C ASP A 62 -7.19 5.01 2.71
N LEU A 63 -6.09 4.29 2.48
CA LEU A 63 -5.04 4.66 1.52
C LEU A 63 -5.43 4.27 0.07
N ILE A 64 -6.22 3.22 -0.10
CA ILE A 64 -6.65 2.67 -1.40
C ILE A 64 -7.90 3.39 -1.91
N GLU A 65 -8.83 3.75 -1.02
CA GLU A 65 -10.09 4.38 -1.38
C GLU A 65 -9.88 5.79 -1.94
N ASN A 66 -9.90 5.87 -3.28
CA ASN A 66 -10.01 7.09 -4.07
C ASN A 66 -9.01 8.22 -3.75
N ASN A 67 -7.81 7.89 -3.29
CA ASN A 67 -6.78 8.88 -3.01
C ASN A 67 -6.00 9.28 -4.28
N ILE A 68 -6.03 10.57 -4.63
CA ILE A 68 -5.26 11.15 -5.75
C ILE A 68 -3.76 10.87 -5.59
N TRP A 69 -3.23 10.94 -4.37
CA TRP A 69 -1.81 10.71 -4.09
C TRP A 69 -1.37 9.27 -4.37
N SER A 70 -2.20 8.30 -3.99
CA SER A 70 -1.97 6.88 -4.31
C SER A 70 -1.99 6.64 -5.82
N LYS A 71 -2.87 7.32 -6.57
CA LYS A 71 -2.90 7.25 -8.05
C LYS A 71 -1.64 7.85 -8.68
N ILE A 72 -1.21 9.03 -8.21
CA ILE A 72 0.03 9.68 -8.68
C ILE A 72 1.23 8.76 -8.45
N TYR A 73 1.36 8.19 -7.24
CA TYR A 73 2.42 7.25 -6.91
C TYR A 73 2.37 5.99 -7.79
N SER A 74 1.17 5.40 -7.95
CA SER A 74 0.99 4.20 -8.78
C SER A 74 1.39 4.42 -10.24
N ASN A 75 0.98 5.56 -10.82
CA ASN A 75 1.35 5.94 -12.18
C ASN A 75 2.86 6.14 -12.32
N TYR A 76 3.49 6.81 -11.35
CA TYR A 76 4.95 6.95 -11.33
C TYR A 76 5.66 5.61 -11.24
N HIS A 77 5.25 4.76 -10.32
CA HIS A 77 5.86 3.44 -10.15
C HIS A 77 5.72 2.59 -11.41
N THR A 78 4.53 2.57 -12.00
CA THR A 78 4.26 1.89 -13.29
C THR A 78 5.17 2.44 -14.39
N TYR A 79 5.39 3.75 -14.46
CA TYR A 79 6.31 4.35 -15.41
C TYR A 79 7.74 3.83 -15.23
N GLN A 80 8.24 3.74 -13.99
CA GLN A 80 9.58 3.22 -13.70
C GLN A 80 9.72 1.74 -14.09
N GLU A 81 8.71 0.92 -13.82
CA GLU A 81 8.70 -0.48 -14.24
C GLU A 81 8.73 -0.62 -15.77
N LEU A 82 7.97 0.22 -16.47
CA LEU A 82 7.96 0.24 -17.93
C LEU A 82 9.33 0.66 -18.51
N GLU A 83 10.04 1.61 -17.89
CA GLU A 83 11.41 1.97 -18.30
C GLU A 83 12.40 0.81 -18.10
N GLN A 84 12.26 0.04 -17.02
CA GLN A 84 13.07 -1.16 -16.81
C GLN A 84 12.77 -2.22 -17.87
N GLN A 85 11.48 -2.47 -18.15
CA GLN A 85 11.06 -3.38 -19.22
C GLN A 85 11.58 -2.94 -20.58
N GLN A 86 11.59 -1.63 -20.85
CA GLN A 86 12.15 -1.06 -22.08
C GLN A 86 13.62 -1.40 -22.24
N THR A 87 14.38 -1.25 -21.16
CA THR A 87 15.82 -1.52 -21.16
C THR A 87 16.10 -2.99 -21.44
N THR A 88 15.37 -3.90 -20.77
CA THR A 88 15.48 -5.35 -20.98
C THR A 88 15.12 -5.73 -22.41
N LEU A 89 13.97 -5.25 -22.91
CA LEU A 89 13.48 -5.57 -24.24
C LEU A 89 14.39 -5.01 -25.35
N ASN A 90 14.94 -3.81 -25.16
CA ASN A 90 15.90 -3.23 -26.08
C ASN A 90 17.20 -4.07 -26.15
N THR A 91 17.67 -4.56 -25.00
CA THR A 91 18.83 -5.45 -24.93
C THR A 91 18.57 -6.76 -25.67
N GLU A 92 17.38 -7.33 -25.53
CA GLU A 92 16.97 -8.54 -26.25
C GLU A 92 16.91 -8.33 -27.76
N ILE A 93 16.31 -7.22 -28.21
CA ILE A 93 16.25 -6.86 -29.63
C ILE A 93 17.66 -6.72 -30.22
N ILE A 94 18.57 -6.02 -29.51
CA ILE A 94 19.96 -5.85 -29.95
C ILE A 94 20.67 -7.21 -30.03
N ARG A 95 20.48 -8.06 -29.03
CA ARG A 95 21.06 -9.41 -29.01
C ARG A 95 20.61 -10.22 -30.23
N LEU A 96 19.30 -10.27 -30.49
CA LEU A 96 18.71 -11.03 -31.60
C LEU A 96 19.14 -10.48 -32.97
N LYS A 97 19.22 -9.15 -33.13
CA LYS A 97 19.69 -8.52 -34.38
C LYS A 97 21.15 -8.78 -34.70
N ASN A 98 21.99 -8.94 -33.68
CA ASN A 98 23.43 -9.16 -33.86
C ASN A 98 23.79 -10.65 -34.03
N THR A 99 22.83 -11.56 -33.93
CA THR A 99 23.03 -13.00 -34.19
C THR A 99 23.28 -13.24 -35.68
N LYS A 100 24.44 -13.80 -36.04
CA LYS A 100 24.85 -14.01 -37.44
C LYS A 100 23.98 -15.00 -38.22
N ASN A 101 23.42 -16.00 -37.55
CA ASN A 101 22.60 -17.07 -38.15
C ASN A 101 21.32 -17.22 -37.32
N ILE A 102 20.35 -16.33 -37.54
CA ILE A 102 19.09 -16.33 -36.80
C ILE A 102 18.22 -17.53 -37.22
N THR A 103 17.65 -18.26 -36.27
CA THR A 103 16.65 -19.30 -36.59
C THR A 103 15.30 -18.66 -36.94
N LYS A 104 14.37 -19.46 -37.50
CA LYS A 104 13.01 -18.97 -37.74
C LYS A 104 12.31 -18.57 -36.43
N GLU A 105 12.49 -19.37 -35.37
CA GLU A 105 11.93 -19.04 -34.05
C GLU A 105 12.53 -17.75 -33.48
N GLU A 106 13.84 -17.54 -33.62
CA GLU A 106 14.50 -16.31 -33.18
C GLU A 106 14.05 -15.08 -33.99
N GLN A 107 13.74 -15.26 -35.27
CA GLN A 107 13.21 -14.19 -36.10
C GLN A 107 11.76 -13.82 -35.72
N GLU A 108 10.93 -14.81 -35.38
CA GLU A 108 9.60 -14.58 -34.80
C GLU A 108 9.70 -13.89 -33.44
N ALA A 109 10.63 -14.32 -32.57
CA ALA A 109 10.90 -13.68 -31.29
C ALA A 109 11.34 -12.21 -31.44
N LEU A 110 12.21 -11.92 -32.43
CA LEU A 110 12.63 -10.57 -32.74
C LEU A 110 11.44 -9.68 -33.16
N GLN A 111 10.59 -10.18 -34.05
CA GLN A 111 9.41 -9.44 -34.48
C GLN A 111 8.47 -9.15 -33.30
N ASN A 112 8.17 -10.16 -32.48
CA ASN A 112 7.36 -9.99 -31.27
C ASN A 112 7.97 -8.99 -30.29
N ALA A 113 9.30 -9.02 -30.10
CA ALA A 113 10.00 -8.08 -29.24
C ALA A 113 9.88 -6.64 -29.77
N GLN A 114 9.96 -6.43 -31.09
CA GLN A 114 9.78 -5.13 -31.71
C GLN A 114 8.34 -4.61 -31.57
N ASP A 115 7.34 -5.46 -31.74
CA ASP A 115 5.92 -5.10 -31.58
C ASP A 115 5.59 -4.76 -30.11
N ASN A 116 6.14 -5.54 -29.18
CA ASN A 116 6.06 -5.25 -27.75
C ASN A 116 6.72 -3.91 -27.41
N MET A 117 7.86 -3.58 -28.04
CA MET A 117 8.54 -2.30 -27.84
C MET A 117 7.66 -1.12 -28.27
N ILE A 118 6.97 -1.22 -29.40
CA ILE A 118 6.04 -0.19 -29.87
C ILE A 118 4.92 0.03 -28.85
N THR A 119 4.32 -1.06 -28.37
CA THR A 119 3.26 -1.01 -27.35
C THR A 119 3.76 -0.38 -26.05
N LEU A 120 4.94 -0.77 -25.60
CA LEU A 120 5.58 -0.26 -24.38
C LEU A 120 5.87 1.24 -24.48
N LEU A 121 6.42 1.69 -25.61
CA LEU A 121 6.65 3.12 -25.87
C LEU A 121 5.34 3.92 -25.86
N GLY A 122 4.25 3.36 -26.38
CA GLY A 122 2.92 3.94 -26.27
C GLY A 122 2.49 4.13 -24.81
N LYS A 123 2.66 3.11 -23.96
CA LYS A 123 2.35 3.19 -22.52
C LYS A 123 3.21 4.23 -21.80
N LEU A 124 4.51 4.27 -22.07
CA LEU A 124 5.42 5.28 -21.51
C LEU A 124 5.01 6.69 -21.91
N GLN A 125 4.56 6.88 -23.15
CA GLN A 125 4.09 8.18 -23.63
C GLN A 125 2.80 8.63 -22.91
N LEU A 126 1.88 7.72 -22.60
CA LEU A 126 0.67 8.01 -21.82
C LEU A 126 1.01 8.44 -20.38
N LEU A 127 2.06 7.88 -19.81
CA LEU A 127 2.49 8.14 -18.43
C LEU A 127 3.61 9.19 -18.31
N LYS A 128 3.95 9.87 -19.41
CA LYS A 128 5.11 10.79 -19.48
C LYS A 128 5.06 11.91 -18.44
N GLU A 129 3.87 12.38 -18.08
CA GLU A 129 3.73 13.45 -17.07
C GLU A 129 4.18 13.03 -15.67
N TYR A 130 4.28 11.72 -15.39
CA TYR A 130 4.71 11.18 -14.10
C TYR A 130 6.23 10.93 -14.05
N GLN A 131 6.96 11.04 -15.16
CA GLN A 131 8.38 10.65 -15.25
C GLN A 131 9.28 11.31 -14.20
N LYS A 132 9.12 12.62 -13.97
CA LYS A 132 9.96 13.41 -13.06
C LYS A 132 9.08 14.20 -12.12
N ASP A 133 9.39 14.13 -10.83
CA ASP A 133 8.68 14.84 -9.78
C ASP A 133 7.15 14.67 -9.88
N PRO A 134 6.59 13.44 -9.79
CA PRO A 134 5.19 13.15 -10.10
C PRO A 134 4.19 13.96 -9.24
N PHE A 135 4.62 14.42 -8.07
CA PHE A 135 3.83 15.24 -7.16
C PHE A 135 3.94 16.75 -7.41
N LYS A 136 5.01 17.21 -8.08
CA LYS A 136 5.33 18.64 -8.20
C LYS A 136 4.23 19.43 -8.90
N LYS A 137 3.66 18.88 -9.98
CA LYS A 137 2.53 19.50 -10.70
C LYS A 137 1.34 19.78 -9.77
N PHE A 138 1.10 18.93 -8.79
CA PHE A 138 -0.04 19.02 -7.87
C PHE A 138 0.26 19.90 -6.65
N LEU A 139 1.53 20.01 -6.27
CA LEU A 139 2.02 20.82 -5.16
C LEU A 139 2.54 22.19 -5.59
N THR A 140 2.49 22.52 -6.87
CA THR A 140 2.84 23.86 -7.35
C THR A 140 1.58 24.71 -7.35
N PRO A 141 1.56 25.86 -6.65
CA PRO A 141 0.44 26.78 -6.73
C PRO A 141 0.27 27.28 -8.18
N PRO A 142 -0.98 27.53 -8.62
CA PRO A 142 -1.22 28.03 -9.97
C PRO A 142 -0.55 29.40 -10.17
N THR A 143 -0.16 29.69 -11.41
CA THR A 143 0.47 30.97 -11.75
C THR A 143 -0.51 32.13 -11.55
N ILE A 144 -0.08 33.15 -10.81
CA ILE A 144 -0.84 34.38 -10.62
C ILE A 144 -0.68 35.24 -11.88
N GLY A 145 -1.80 35.54 -12.53
CA GLY A 145 -1.85 36.41 -13.70
C GLY A 145 -1.70 37.90 -13.33
N ALA A 146 -1.60 38.75 -14.35
CA ALA A 146 -1.55 40.19 -14.17
C ALA A 146 -2.80 40.72 -13.45
N VAL A 147 -2.59 41.64 -12.50
CA VAL A 147 -3.67 42.28 -11.76
C VAL A 147 -4.49 43.16 -12.72
N PRO A 148 -5.82 42.98 -12.81
CA PRO A 148 -6.66 43.79 -13.69
C PRO A 148 -6.70 45.25 -13.21
N LYS A 149 -6.66 46.19 -14.16
CA LYS A 149 -6.85 47.63 -13.88
C LYS A 149 -8.34 47.98 -13.92
N VAL A 150 -8.76 48.84 -12.98
CA VAL A 150 -10.14 49.36 -12.93
C VAL A 150 -10.16 50.76 -13.54
N GLU A 151 -10.21 50.83 -14.87
CA GLU A 151 -10.22 52.10 -15.62
C GLU A 151 -11.66 52.61 -15.91
N SER A 152 -12.68 51.79 -15.63
CA SER A 152 -14.09 52.09 -15.85
C SER A 152 -14.96 51.38 -14.81
N PRO A 153 -16.16 51.89 -14.46
CA PRO A 153 -17.06 51.22 -13.52
C PRO A 153 -17.39 49.77 -13.86
N PHE A 154 -17.48 49.43 -15.16
CA PHE A 154 -17.72 48.05 -15.59
C PHE A 154 -16.50 47.13 -15.40
N ALA A 155 -15.28 47.69 -15.33
CA ALA A 155 -14.05 46.91 -15.11
C ALA A 155 -13.97 46.31 -13.69
N VAL A 156 -14.80 46.78 -12.75
CA VAL A 156 -14.93 46.21 -11.40
C VAL A 156 -15.29 44.73 -11.44
N ILE A 157 -16.09 44.29 -12.43
CA ILE A 157 -16.47 42.88 -12.58
C ILE A 157 -15.22 42.01 -12.80
N GLY A 158 -14.27 42.47 -13.61
CA GLY A 158 -13.01 41.76 -13.85
C GLY A 158 -12.13 41.70 -12.60
N ALA A 159 -12.07 42.78 -11.82
CA ALA A 159 -11.34 42.80 -10.55
C ALA A 159 -11.95 41.85 -9.51
N LEU A 160 -13.29 41.81 -9.40
CA LEU A 160 -13.99 40.87 -8.53
C LEU A 160 -13.74 39.42 -8.96
N SER A 161 -13.91 39.11 -10.24
CA SER A 161 -13.64 37.76 -10.77
C SER A 161 -12.19 37.32 -10.53
N TYR A 162 -11.22 38.23 -10.66
CA TYR A 162 -9.82 37.96 -10.35
C TYR A 162 -9.61 37.61 -8.87
N ARG A 163 -10.23 38.36 -7.95
CA ARG A 163 -10.19 38.05 -6.51
C ARG A 163 -10.78 36.66 -6.21
N GLU A 164 -11.96 36.37 -6.73
CA GLU A 164 -12.62 35.05 -6.56
C GLU A 164 -11.73 33.92 -7.07
N LYS A 165 -11.08 34.12 -8.22
CA LYS A 165 -10.14 33.13 -8.76
C LYS A 165 -8.95 32.90 -7.81
N LEU A 166 -8.37 33.95 -7.26
CA LEU A 166 -7.25 33.82 -6.31
C LEU A 166 -7.66 33.09 -5.03
N GLU A 167 -8.85 33.39 -4.50
CA GLU A 167 -9.38 32.71 -3.32
C GLU A 167 -9.61 31.22 -3.60
N SER A 168 -10.25 30.89 -4.72
CA SER A 168 -10.46 29.51 -5.15
C SER A 168 -9.16 28.75 -5.39
N ASP A 169 -8.19 29.38 -6.05
CA ASP A 169 -6.86 28.80 -6.32
C ASP A 169 -6.12 28.50 -5.00
N MET A 170 -6.19 29.42 -4.03
CA MET A 170 -5.59 29.27 -2.70
C MET A 170 -6.26 28.16 -1.89
N GLU A 171 -7.59 28.12 -1.87
CA GLU A 171 -8.35 27.06 -1.21
C GLU A 171 -8.01 25.68 -1.79
N ALA A 172 -8.04 25.54 -3.12
CA ALA A 172 -7.69 24.30 -3.79
C ALA A 172 -6.24 23.87 -3.52
N TYR A 173 -5.31 24.81 -3.38
CA TYR A 173 -3.93 24.52 -2.99
C TYR A 173 -3.84 24.02 -1.54
N ASN A 174 -4.47 24.70 -0.59
CA ASN A 174 -4.48 24.30 0.82
C ASN A 174 -5.13 22.93 1.01
N ASN A 175 -6.26 22.66 0.37
CA ASN A 175 -6.94 21.36 0.42
C ASN A 175 -6.04 20.22 -0.08
N ARG A 176 -5.24 20.45 -1.13
CA ARG A 176 -4.25 19.48 -1.61
C ARG A 176 -3.14 19.27 -0.59
N TYR A 177 -2.61 20.34 -0.01
CA TYR A 177 -1.56 20.24 1.01
C TYR A 177 -2.02 19.45 2.24
N GLU A 178 -3.19 19.78 2.79
CA GLU A 178 -3.77 19.07 3.94
C GLU A 178 -4.05 17.60 3.63
N SER A 179 -4.62 17.33 2.45
CA SER A 179 -4.83 15.97 1.97
C SER A 179 -3.51 15.19 1.90
N LEU A 180 -2.43 15.78 1.38
CA LEU A 180 -1.13 15.12 1.33
C LEU A 180 -0.59 14.83 2.73
N GLN A 181 -0.70 15.80 3.65
CA GLN A 181 -0.25 15.63 5.02
C GLN A 181 -0.95 14.45 5.70
N LEU A 182 -2.28 14.37 5.57
CA LEU A 182 -3.08 13.27 6.11
C LEU A 182 -2.60 11.91 5.57
N ILE A 183 -2.27 11.84 4.28
CA ILE A 183 -1.81 10.60 3.65
C ILE A 183 -0.41 10.21 4.15
N VAL A 184 0.50 11.17 4.30
CA VAL A 184 1.83 10.93 4.90
C VAL A 184 1.70 10.41 6.32
N GLU A 185 0.81 10.99 7.12
CA GLU A 185 0.52 10.52 8.49
C GLU A 185 0.01 9.07 8.50
N LYS A 186 -0.90 8.71 7.59
CA LYS A 186 -1.38 7.33 7.43
C LYS A 186 -0.27 6.35 7.05
N PHE A 187 0.63 6.73 6.14
CA PHE A 187 1.80 5.91 5.80
C PHE A 187 2.74 5.71 7.00
N ASN A 188 2.99 6.77 7.77
CA ASN A 188 3.80 6.67 8.99
C ASN A 188 3.15 5.75 10.04
N GLY A 189 1.83 5.85 10.21
CA GLY A 189 1.05 4.96 11.07
C GLY A 189 1.17 3.49 10.63
N LYS A 190 1.02 3.22 9.33
CA LYS A 190 1.22 1.89 8.76
C LYS A 190 2.64 1.37 9.02
N GLN A 191 3.66 2.19 8.78
CA GLN A 191 5.04 1.80 9.02
C GLN A 191 5.28 1.43 10.50
N LEU A 192 4.69 2.17 11.43
CA LEU A 192 4.79 1.87 12.85
C LEU A 192 4.11 0.54 13.20
N ILE A 193 2.93 0.26 12.65
CA ILE A 193 2.21 -1.01 12.85
C ILE A 193 3.04 -2.19 12.31
N LEU A 194 3.60 -2.06 11.10
CA LEU A 194 4.46 -3.10 10.53
C LEU A 194 5.69 -3.37 11.40
N LYS A 195 6.33 -2.32 11.93
CA LYS A 195 7.45 -2.47 12.88
C LYS A 195 7.05 -3.16 14.19
N LYS A 196 5.80 -2.99 14.64
CA LYS A 196 5.29 -3.69 15.83
C LYS A 196 5.00 -5.17 15.51
N LEU A 197 4.40 -5.46 14.36
CA LEU A 197 4.15 -6.82 13.90
C LEU A 197 5.45 -7.62 13.76
N LEU A 198 6.49 -7.03 13.15
CA LEU A 198 7.82 -7.65 13.03
C LEU A 198 8.51 -7.96 14.37
N LYS A 199 8.06 -7.37 15.47
CA LYS A 199 8.59 -7.67 16.81
C LYS A 199 7.79 -8.77 17.53
N LEU A 200 6.57 -9.04 17.08
CA LEU A 200 5.65 -10.03 17.63
C LEU A 200 5.69 -11.35 16.85
N ASP A 201 6.24 -11.35 15.63
CA ASP A 201 6.56 -12.52 14.82
C ASP A 201 8.04 -12.88 15.05
N PRO A 202 8.37 -13.82 15.96
CA PRO A 202 9.75 -14.18 16.33
C PRO A 202 10.52 -14.94 15.24
#